data_AF-A0A7S2DDL0-F1
#
_entry.id   AF-A0A7S2DDL0-F1
#
_cell.length_a   1.000
_cell.length_b   1.000
_cell.length_c   1.000
_cell.angle_alpha   90.00
_cell.angle_beta   90.00
_cell.angle_gamma   90.00
#
_symmetry.space_group_name_H-M   'P 1'
#
loop_
_entity.id
_entity.type
_entity.pdbx_description
1 polymer ?
#
loop_
_entity_poly.entity_id
_entity_poly.type
_entity_poly.pdbx_seq_one_letter_code
_entity_poly.pdbx_strand_id
1 'polypeptide(L)'
;QRLGPWTNQVRLKCQLRLDGSGKKRRKAATTANSVHVDVVGVDAGTLDDKTGEMVFKSYDEDTFSLTWANSIEWRQRSDGLRVTHKSYGTLRIALPWWFPLPDSMVKATVGSVTAYMLRDGQSK
;
A
#
# COMPACT_ATOMS: atom_id res chain seq x y z
N GLN A 1 25.31 -21.25 13.77
CA GLN A 1 24.84 -21.89 12.51
C GLN A 1 23.54 -21.21 12.10
N ARG A 2 23.54 -20.60 10.90
CA ARG A 2 22.40 -20.20 10.05
C ARG A 2 21.24 -19.39 10.65
N LEU A 3 21.31 -18.06 10.52
CA LEU A 3 20.12 -17.25 10.25
C LEU A 3 19.89 -17.24 8.73
N GLY A 4 18.85 -17.93 8.26
CA GLY A 4 18.32 -17.78 6.90
C GLY A 4 17.62 -16.42 6.70
N PRO A 5 17.19 -16.08 5.48
CA PRO A 5 17.29 -14.73 4.87
C PRO A 5 16.28 -13.66 5.34
N TRP A 6 15.59 -13.83 6.47
CA TRP A 6 14.50 -12.94 6.87
C TRP A 6 14.80 -12.22 8.18
N THR A 7 15.81 -11.35 8.17
CA THR A 7 16.17 -10.49 9.32
C THR A 7 15.16 -9.36 9.57
N ASN A 8 14.28 -9.08 8.59
CA ASN A 8 13.26 -8.06 8.70
C ASN A 8 11.90 -8.67 8.37
N GLN A 9 10.99 -8.69 9.33
CA GLN A 9 9.58 -9.03 9.12
C GLN A 9 8.73 -7.79 9.34
N VAL A 10 7.67 -7.64 8.56
CA VAL A 10 6.72 -6.54 8.71
C VAL A 10 5.34 -7.14 8.91
N ARG A 11 4.61 -6.65 9.90
CA ARG A 11 3.22 -7.00 10.18
C ARG A 11 2.33 -5.85 9.75
N LEU A 12 1.41 -6.13 8.84
CA LEU A 12 0.41 -5.17 8.40
C LEU A 12 -0.90 -5.46 9.12
N LYS A 13 -1.51 -4.43 9.69
CA LYS A 13 -2.90 -4.46 10.17
C LYS A 13 -3.76 -3.93 9.05
N CYS A 14 -4.64 -4.76 8.52
CA CYS A 14 -5.51 -4.40 7.40
C CYS A 14 -6.96 -4.42 7.87
N GLN A 15 -7.71 -3.39 7.50
CA GLN A 15 -9.16 -3.36 7.63
C GLN A 15 -9.78 -3.70 6.27
N LEU A 16 -10.59 -4.76 6.24
CA LEU A 16 -11.34 -5.14 5.07
C LEU A 16 -12.78 -4.62 5.21
N ARG A 17 -13.27 -3.96 4.17
CA ARG A 17 -14.66 -3.51 4.08
C ARG A 17 -15.28 -4.11 2.83
N LEU A 18 -16.37 -4.84 3.04
CA LEU A 18 -17.17 -5.45 2.00
C LEU A 18 -18.44 -4.62 1.81
N ASP A 19 -18.54 -3.93 0.68
CA ASP A 19 -19.77 -3.25 0.31
C ASP A 19 -20.59 -4.20 -0.57
N GLY A 20 -21.34 -5.07 0.11
CA GLY A 20 -22.23 -6.08 -0.49
C GLY A 20 -23.64 -5.57 -0.77
N SER A 21 -23.94 -4.31 -0.49
CA SER A 21 -25.24 -3.73 -0.82
C SER A 21 -25.15 -3.11 -2.21
N GLY A 22 -25.76 -3.78 -3.20
CA GLY A 22 -25.98 -3.20 -4.51
C GLY A 22 -26.76 -1.90 -4.36
N LYS A 23 -26.06 -0.77 -4.21
CA LYS A 23 -26.65 0.56 -4.32
C LYS A 23 -27.19 0.63 -5.74
N LYS A 24 -28.51 0.43 -5.88
CA LYS A 24 -29.27 0.76 -7.10
C LYS A 24 -29.07 2.26 -7.35
N ARG A 25 -27.99 2.64 -8.01
CA ARG A 25 -27.87 3.95 -8.63
C ARG A 25 -28.98 4.00 -9.67
N ARG A 26 -30.03 4.80 -9.38
CA ARG A 26 -31.16 5.07 -10.28
C ARG A 26 -30.60 5.24 -11.70
N LYS A 27 -30.95 4.30 -12.60
CA LYS A 27 -30.64 4.18 -14.05
C LYS A 27 -29.74 3.02 -14.52
N ALA A 28 -29.14 2.18 -13.68
CA ALA A 28 -28.48 0.96 -14.18
C ALA A 28 -28.85 -0.28 -13.34
N ALA A 29 -29.45 -1.27 -14.00
CA ALA A 29 -29.78 -2.59 -13.45
C ALA A 29 -28.51 -3.43 -13.26
N THR A 30 -27.61 -2.97 -12.39
CA THR A 30 -26.32 -3.63 -12.18
C THR A 30 -25.90 -3.52 -10.72
N THR A 31 -25.97 -4.65 -10.02
CA THR A 31 -25.42 -4.83 -8.68
C THR A 31 -23.90 -4.68 -8.77
N ALA A 32 -23.40 -3.55 -8.30
CA ALA A 32 -21.97 -3.34 -8.10
C ALA A 32 -21.61 -3.77 -6.69
N ASN A 33 -20.68 -4.71 -6.58
CA ASN A 33 -20.09 -5.11 -5.31
C ASN A 33 -18.66 -4.56 -5.28
N SER A 34 -18.19 -4.19 -4.10
CA SER A 34 -16.80 -3.77 -3.92
C SER A 34 -16.20 -4.31 -2.64
N VAL A 35 -14.89 -4.53 -2.70
CA VAL A 35 -14.04 -4.81 -1.55
C VAL A 35 -13.03 -3.68 -1.44
N HIS A 36 -12.88 -3.16 -0.23
CA HIS A 36 -11.87 -2.20 0.13
C HIS A 36 -10.94 -2.83 1.16
N VAL A 37 -9.63 -2.72 0.94
CA VAL A 37 -8.60 -3.17 1.87
C VAL A 37 -7.76 -1.95 2.21
N ASP A 38 -7.89 -1.49 3.45
CA ASP A 38 -7.17 -0.34 3.97
C ASP A 38 -6.10 -0.85 4.94
N VAL A 39 -4.83 -0.48 4.73
CA VAL A 39 -3.77 -0.74 5.70
C VAL A 39 -3.89 0.33 6.79
N VAL A 40 -4.21 -0.12 8.00
CA VAL A 40 -4.47 0.72 9.19
C VAL A 40 -3.32 0.70 10.19
N GLY A 41 -2.29 -0.11 9.95
CA GLY A 41 -1.11 -0.12 10.80
C GLY A 41 0.02 -0.97 10.24
N VAL A 42 1.25 -0.60 10.62
CA VAL A 42 2.48 -1.29 10.23
C VAL A 42 3.34 -1.46 11.48
N ASP A 43 3.67 -2.70 11.81
CA ASP A 43 4.62 -3.02 12.87
C ASP A 43 5.85 -3.68 12.24
N ALA A 44 7.05 -3.14 12.46
CA ALA A 44 8.27 -3.87 12.08
C ALA A 44 8.69 -4.81 13.20
N GLY A 45 9.04 -6.02 12.80
CA GLY A 45 9.64 -7.01 13.65
C GLY A 45 11.15 -6.84 13.67
N THR A 46 11.72 -6.79 14.87
CA THR A 46 13.16 -6.90 15.11
C THR A 46 13.40 -8.18 15.92
N LEU A 47 14.43 -8.94 15.57
CA LEU A 47 14.84 -10.10 16.37
C LEU A 47 15.48 -9.61 17.67
N ASP A 48 15.02 -10.10 18.81
CA ASP A 48 15.71 -9.89 20.08
C ASP A 48 16.81 -10.94 20.22
N ASP A 49 18.07 -10.50 20.16
CA ASP A 49 19.25 -11.36 20.23
C ASP A 49 19.36 -12.16 21.54
N LYS A 50 18.69 -11.72 22.62
CA LYS A 50 18.75 -12.40 23.92
C LYS A 50 17.73 -13.52 24.04
N THR A 51 16.52 -13.31 23.51
CA THR A 51 15.40 -14.25 23.62
C THR A 51 15.25 -15.11 22.36
N GLY A 52 15.80 -14.67 21.23
CA GLY A 52 15.59 -15.29 19.92
C GLY A 52 14.18 -15.07 19.36
N GLU A 53 13.37 -14.22 20.01
CA GLU A 53 11.99 -13.95 19.63
C GLU A 53 11.90 -12.69 18.76
N MET A 54 10.90 -12.67 17.86
CA MET A 54 10.59 -11.50 17.06
C MET A 54 9.72 -10.52 17.84
N VAL A 55 10.27 -9.36 18.15
CA VAL A 55 9.56 -8.27 18.82
C VAL A 55 9.05 -7.27 17.78
N PHE A 56 7.74 -7.09 17.73
CA PHE A 56 7.09 -6.15 16.80
C PHE A 56 6.88 -4.80 17.49
N LYS A 57 7.34 -3.72 16.87
CA LYS A 57 7.12 -2.35 17.34
C LYS A 57 6.34 -1.58 16.28
N SER A 58 5.27 -0.93 16.72
CA SER A 58 4.57 0.07 15.91
C SER A 58 5.45 1.31 15.80
N TYR A 59 5.56 1.87 14.60
CA TYR A 59 6.24 3.14 14.42
C TYR A 59 5.34 4.31 14.79
N ASP A 60 5.97 5.38 15.26
CA ASP A 60 5.35 6.68 15.38
C ASP A 60 5.04 7.23 13.97
N GLU A 61 3.79 7.64 13.74
CA GLU A 61 3.31 8.16 12.45
C GLU A 61 4.08 9.41 12.00
N ASP A 62 4.65 10.16 12.95
CA ASP A 62 5.47 11.34 12.66
C ASP A 62 6.82 10.99 12.00
N THR A 63 7.36 9.81 12.29
CA THR A 63 8.64 9.34 11.73
C THR A 63 8.43 8.49 10.48
N PHE A 64 7.41 7.63 10.49
CA PHE A 64 7.10 6.72 9.40
C PHE A 64 5.59 6.57 9.28
N SER A 65 5.03 6.95 8.14
CA SER A 65 3.63 6.67 7.83
C SER A 65 3.50 5.94 6.49
N LEU A 66 2.72 4.87 6.51
CA LEU A 66 2.33 4.11 5.32
C LEU A 66 0.81 4.08 5.26
N THR A 67 0.25 4.79 4.29
CA THR A 67 -1.17 4.71 3.97
C THR A 67 -1.30 3.91 2.69
N TRP A 68 -2.00 2.79 2.72
CA TRP A 68 -2.26 2.00 1.53
C TRP A 68 -3.72 1.57 1.47
N ALA A 69 -4.39 1.87 0.37
CA ALA A 69 -5.78 1.55 0.13
C ALA A 69 -5.92 0.84 -1.21
N ASN A 70 -6.51 -0.35 -1.19
CA ASN A 70 -6.89 -1.08 -2.38
C ASN A 70 -8.41 -1.14 -2.48
N SER A 71 -8.95 -0.93 -3.68
CA SER A 71 -10.35 -1.13 -3.97
C SER A 71 -10.49 -2.02 -5.19
N ILE A 72 -11.26 -3.09 -5.05
CA ILE A 72 -11.67 -3.95 -6.15
C ILE A 72 -13.18 -3.78 -6.30
N GLU A 73 -13.59 -3.20 -7.42
CA GLU A 73 -14.99 -3.06 -7.81
C GLU A 73 -15.29 -4.04 -8.93
N TRP A 74 -16.40 -4.77 -8.85
CA TRP A 74 -16.86 -5.61 -9.95
C TRP A 74 -18.32 -5.38 -10.27
N ARG A 75 -18.64 -5.44 -11.57
CA ARG A 75 -19.98 -5.24 -12.11
C ARG A 75 -20.26 -6.23 -13.21
N GLN A 76 -21.39 -6.92 -13.09
CA GLN A 76 -21.90 -7.77 -14.17
C GLN A 76 -22.32 -6.88 -15.35
N ARG A 77 -22.00 -7.28 -16.57
CA ARG A 77 -22.51 -6.66 -17.80
C ARG A 77 -23.13 -7.73 -18.67
N SER A 78 -23.86 -7.31 -19.70
CA SER A 78 -24.44 -8.24 -20.69
C SER A 78 -23.38 -9.06 -21.42
N ASP A 79 -22.16 -8.54 -21.54
CA ASP A 79 -21.02 -9.14 -22.24
C ASP A 79 -20.00 -9.83 -21.30
N GLY A 80 -20.21 -9.82 -19.97
CA GLY A 80 -19.32 -10.49 -19.02
C GLY A 80 -19.16 -9.75 -17.69
N LEU A 81 -18.06 -10.02 -16.97
CA LEU A 81 -17.75 -9.37 -15.70
C LEU A 81 -16.69 -8.29 -15.91
N ARG A 82 -17.02 -7.03 -15.59
CA ARG A 82 -16.00 -5.97 -15.54
C ARG A 82 -15.48 -5.86 -14.11
N VAL A 83 -14.18 -6.10 -13.95
CA VAL A 83 -13.44 -5.92 -12.69
C VAL A 83 -12.55 -4.67 -12.83
N THR A 84 -12.57 -3.80 -11.84
CA THR A 84 -11.72 -2.62 -11.74
C THR A 84 -10.94 -2.69 -10.44
N HIS A 85 -9.62 -2.71 -10.53
CA HIS A 85 -8.74 -2.61 -9.38
C HIS A 85 -8.13 -1.21 -9.33
N LYS A 86 -8.24 -0.57 -8.18
CA LYS A 86 -7.61 0.71 -7.86
C LYS A 86 -6.73 0.51 -6.65
N SER A 87 -5.49 0.96 -6.75
CA SER A 87 -4.54 0.94 -5.65
C SER A 87 -4.03 2.36 -5.45
N TYR A 88 -4.05 2.83 -4.21
CA TYR A 88 -3.49 4.10 -3.80
C TYR A 88 -2.58 3.85 -2.60
N GLY A 89 -1.38 4.43 -2.64
CA GLY A 89 -0.39 4.27 -1.59
C GLY A 89 0.39 5.56 -1.39
N THR A 90 0.64 5.90 -0.14
CA THR A 90 1.58 6.95 0.25
C THR A 90 2.51 6.39 1.30
N LEU A 91 3.81 6.56 1.07
CA LEU A 91 4.86 6.25 2.03
C LEU A 91 5.56 7.56 2.38
N ARG A 92 5.56 7.92 3.67
CA ARG A 92 6.30 9.05 4.20
C ARG A 92 7.34 8.55 5.19
N ILE A 93 8.56 8.98 4.99
CA ILE A 93 9.68 8.73 5.90
C ILE A 93 10.26 10.10 6.24
N ALA A 94 10.20 10.49 7.51
CA ALA A 94 10.85 11.70 7.99
C ALA A 94 12.32 11.38 8.25
N LEU A 95 13.19 11.87 7.37
CA LEU A 95 14.62 11.71 7.54
C LEU A 95 15.22 12.98 8.16
N PRO A 96 16.13 12.84 9.15
CA PRO A 96 16.89 13.98 9.63
C PRO A 96 17.70 14.63 8.51
N TRP A 97 17.92 15.94 8.60
CA TRP A 97 18.66 16.71 7.58
C TRP A 97 20.11 16.24 7.36
N TRP A 98 20.69 15.57 8.35
CA TRP A 98 22.05 15.01 8.28
C TRP A 98 22.09 13.56 7.79
N PHE A 99 20.93 12.91 7.61
CA PHE A 99 20.88 11.48 7.26
C PHE A 99 21.28 11.27 5.80
N PRO A 100 22.34 10.47 5.53
CA PRO A 100 22.80 10.22 4.17
C PRO A 100 21.83 9.27 3.46
N LEU A 101 21.03 9.82 2.55
CA LEU A 101 20.22 9.02 1.63
C LEU A 101 21.14 8.30 0.62
N PRO A 102 21.02 6.97 0.44
CA PRO A 102 21.76 6.28 -0.61
C PRO A 102 21.40 6.86 -1.98
N ASP A 103 22.40 7.12 -2.82
CA ASP A 103 22.22 7.65 -4.18
C ASP A 103 21.23 6.84 -5.02
N SER A 104 21.18 5.52 -4.79
CA SER A 104 20.22 4.62 -5.45
C SER A 104 18.77 4.95 -5.11
N MET A 105 18.48 5.35 -3.87
CA MET A 105 17.14 5.68 -3.40
C MET A 105 16.68 7.04 -3.95
N VAL A 106 17.60 8.01 -3.99
CA VAL A 106 17.35 9.33 -4.59
C VAL A 106 17.07 9.18 -6.09
N LYS A 107 17.91 8.43 -6.82
CA LYS A 107 17.74 8.19 -8.26
C LYS A 107 16.44 7.46 -8.59
N ALA A 108 16.05 6.46 -7.81
CA ALA A 108 14.78 5.74 -8.01
C ALA A 108 13.57 6.67 -7.80
N THR A 109 13.62 7.55 -6.81
CA THR A 109 12.54 8.49 -6.49
C THR A 109 12.43 9.60 -7.54
N VAL A 110 13.55 10.21 -7.91
CA VAL A 110 13.57 11.27 -8.93
C VAL A 110 13.18 10.68 -10.30
N GLY A 111 13.74 9.54 -10.69
CA GLY A 111 13.45 8.90 -11.97
C GLY A 111 11.98 8.51 -12.13
N SER A 112 11.33 8.03 -11.07
CA SER A 112 9.90 7.71 -11.09
C SER A 112 9.00 8.96 -11.19
N VAL A 113 9.36 10.06 -10.52
CA VAL A 113 8.65 11.34 -10.65
C VAL A 113 8.83 11.94 -12.05
N THR A 114 10.04 11.93 -12.60
CA THR A 114 10.30 12.42 -13.96
C THR A 114 9.59 11.57 -15.01
N ALA A 115 9.59 10.24 -14.86
CA ALA A 115 8.85 9.34 -15.74
C ALA A 115 7.33 9.56 -15.66
N TYR A 116 6.81 9.84 -14.46
CA TYR A 116 5.39 10.19 -14.28
C TYR A 116 5.04 11.50 -15.00
N MET A 117 5.87 12.55 -14.82
CA MET A 117 5.67 13.85 -15.50
C MET A 117 5.81 13.77 -17.02
N LEU A 118 6.75 12.98 -17.54
CA LEU A 118 6.91 12.74 -18.98
C LEU A 118 5.72 11.98 -19.57
N ARG A 119 5.20 10.97 -18.85
CA ARG A 119 4.05 10.19 -19.29
C ARG A 119 2.76 11.00 -19.30
N ASP A 120 2.55 11.87 -18.31
CA ASP A 120 1.42 12.81 -18.29
C ASP A 120 1.60 13.92 -19.35
N GLY A 121 2.82 14.44 -19.53
CA GLY A 121 3.13 15.48 -20.51
C GLY A 121 3.01 15.05 -21.97
N GLN A 122 3.21 13.76 -22.28
CA GLN A 122 3.00 13.18 -23.61
C GLN A 122 1.58 12.65 -23.86
N SER A 123 0.68 12.72 -22.87
CA SER A 123 -0.72 12.27 -23.00
C SER A 123 -1.71 13.36 -23.45
N LYS A 124 -1.21 14.51 -23.93
CA LYS A 124 -2.01 15.56 -24.57
C LYS A 124 -1.93 15.48 -26.09
#